data_AF-A0A9E1LDR4-F1
#
_entry.id   AF-A0A9E1LDR4-F1
#
_cell.length_a   1.000
_cell.length_b   1.000
_cell.length_c   1.000
_cell.angle_alpha   90.00
_cell.angle_beta   90.00
_cell.angle_gamma   90.00
#
_symmetry.space_group_name_H-M   'P 1'
#
loop_
_entity.id
_entity.type
_entity.pdbx_description
1 polymer ?
#
loop_
_entity_poly.entity_id
_entity_poly.type
_entity_poly.pdbx_seq_one_letter_code
_entity_poly.pdbx_strand_id
1 'polypeptide(L)' 'MNTNKSNNVRSQIEKYMLADGMDQVIDLDKSHGVWLVDGRDNREYLDLFSMFASMPVGYNHPYILDQK' A
#
# COMPACT_ATOMS: atom_id res chain seq x y z
N MET A 1 9.50 -13.01 -8.65
CA MET A 1 8.99 -12.59 -7.32
C MET A 1 7.75 -13.42 -7.04
N ASN A 2 7.69 -14.11 -5.88
CA ASN A 2 6.53 -14.94 -5.52
C ASN A 2 5.29 -14.04 -5.42
N THR A 3 4.36 -14.19 -6.35
CA THR A 3 3.06 -13.52 -6.33
C THR A 3 2.21 -14.18 -5.25
N ASN A 4 2.50 -13.89 -3.97
CA ASN A 4 1.53 -14.12 -2.92
C ASN A 4 0.31 -13.27 -3.29
N LYS A 5 -0.81 -13.92 -3.63
CA LYS A 5 -2.07 -13.23 -3.85
C LYS A 5 -2.30 -12.30 -2.65
N SER A 6 -2.63 -11.04 -2.89
CA SER A 6 -2.80 -10.00 -1.87
C SER A 6 -3.68 -10.46 -0.70
N ASN A 7 -4.64 -11.35 -0.97
CA ASN A 7 -5.54 -11.96 0.01
C ASN A 7 -4.87 -12.85 1.07
N ASN A 8 -3.62 -13.28 0.89
CA ASN A 8 -2.89 -14.13 1.85
C ASN A 8 -1.87 -13.32 2.70
N VAL A 9 -1.70 -12.02 2.45
CA VAL A 9 -0.67 -11.24 3.15
C VAL A 9 -0.89 -11.23 4.66
N ARG A 10 -2.13 -10.97 5.12
CA ARG A 10 -2.46 -10.93 6.55
C ARG A 10 -2.21 -12.27 7.24
N SER A 11 -2.62 -13.38 6.62
CA SER A 11 -2.41 -14.73 7.17
C SER A 11 -0.97 -15.20 7.18
N GLN A 12 -0.08 -14.60 6.39
CA GLN A 12 1.36 -14.85 6.55
C GLN A 12 1.96 -14.02 7.69
N ILE A 13 1.55 -12.77 7.83
CA ILE A 13 2.05 -11.83 8.85
C ILE A 13 1.61 -12.28 10.26
N GLU A 14 0.36 -12.71 10.43
CA GLU A 14 -0.22 -13.09 11.73
C GLU A 14 0.51 -14.26 12.42
N LYS A 15 1.26 -15.07 11.67
CA LYS A 15 2.06 -16.18 12.20
C LYS A 15 3.23 -15.71 13.06
N TYR A 16 3.67 -14.47 12.88
CA TYR A 16 4.90 -13.95 13.49
C TYR A 16 4.70 -12.62 14.25
N MET A 17 3.63 -11.89 13.97
CA MET A 17 3.32 -10.62 14.63
C MET A 17 1.81 -10.39 14.71
N LEU A 18 1.38 -9.53 15.63
CA LEU A 18 -0.02 -9.13 15.71
C LEU A 18 -0.39 -8.36 14.43
N ALA A 19 -1.32 -8.90 13.66
CA ALA A 19 -1.82 -8.32 12.43
C ALA A 19 -3.20 -7.69 12.68
N ASP A 20 -3.25 -6.59 13.44
CA ASP A 20 -4.47 -5.87 13.84
C ASP A 20 -4.62 -4.50 13.16
N GLY A 21 -3.70 -4.16 12.26
CA GLY A 21 -3.78 -2.94 11.44
C GLY A 21 -4.93 -2.95 10.41
N MET A 22 -4.93 -1.91 9.58
CA MET A 22 -5.88 -1.74 8.48
C MET A 22 -5.95 -2.98 7.57
N ASP A 23 -7.12 -3.21 6.99
CA ASP A 23 -7.38 -4.41 6.17
C ASP A 23 -6.73 -4.33 4.78
N GLN A 24 -6.53 -3.12 4.26
CA GLN A 24 -6.01 -2.86 2.93
C GLN A 24 -4.59 -3.42 2.76
N VAL A 25 -4.33 -4.05 1.61
CA VAL A 25 -2.98 -4.47 1.21
C VAL A 25 -2.54 -3.53 0.11
N ILE A 26 -1.61 -2.62 0.40
CA ILE A 26 -1.23 -1.56 -0.53
C ILE A 26 -0.51 -2.15 -1.75
N ASP A 27 -1.04 -1.86 -2.94
CA ASP A 27 -0.32 -2.08 -4.19
C ASP A 27 0.64 -0.92 -4.43
N LEU A 28 1.92 -1.14 -4.14
CA LEU A 28 2.97 -0.12 -4.20
C LEU A 28 3.28 0.34 -5.63
N ASP A 29 2.98 -0.47 -6.65
CA ASP A 29 3.25 -0.11 -8.04
C ASP A 29 2.10 0.71 -8.63
N LYS A 30 0.85 0.40 -8.24
CA LYS A 30 -0.34 1.08 -8.77
C LYS A 30 -0.77 2.32 -7.98
N SER A 31 -0.44 2.42 -6.70
CA SER A 31 -0.77 3.59 -5.88
C SER A 31 -0.06 4.84 -6.44
N HIS A 32 -0.73 5.99 -6.44
CA HIS A 32 -0.18 7.19 -7.09
C HIS A 32 -0.77 8.48 -6.51
N GLY A 33 0.07 9.51 -6.34
CA GLY A 33 -0.35 10.78 -5.76
C GLY A 33 -1.02 10.60 -4.41
N VAL A 34 -2.28 11.04 -4.30
CA VAL A 34 -3.12 10.91 -3.09
C VAL A 34 -4.01 9.66 -3.11
N TRP A 35 -3.78 8.71 -4.03
CA TRP A 35 -4.59 7.51 -4.19
C TRP A 35 -3.83 6.27 -3.75
N LEU A 36 -4.42 5.54 -2.80
CA LEU A 36 -4.00 4.22 -2.36
C LEU A 36 -4.81 3.17 -3.12
N VAL A 37 -4.12 2.25 -3.80
CA VAL A 37 -4.73 1.11 -4.48
C VAL A 37 -4.65 -0.11 -3.57
N ASP A 38 -5.79 -0.71 -3.24
CA ASP A 38 -5.82 -1.98 -2.51
C ASP A 38 -5.57 -3.14 -3.49
N GLY A 39 -4.46 -3.85 -3.31
CA GLY A 39 -4.08 -4.99 -4.14
C GLY A 39 -5.01 -6.20 -4.01
N ARG A 40 -5.95 -6.22 -3.05
CA ARG A 40 -6.94 -7.30 -2.89
C ARG A 40 -8.04 -7.28 -3.94
N ASP A 41 -8.55 -6.09 -4.25
CA ASP A 41 -9.70 -5.87 -5.12
C ASP A 41 -9.48 -4.80 -6.20
N ASN A 42 -8.31 -4.16 -6.24
CA ASN A 42 -7.94 -3.01 -7.07
C ASN A 42 -8.81 -1.76 -6.83
N ARG A 43 -9.44 -1.63 -5.65
CA ARG A 43 -10.18 -0.44 -5.30
C ARG A 43 -9.23 0.71 -4.95
N GLU A 44 -9.57 1.90 -5.43
CA GLU A 44 -8.87 3.13 -5.07
C GLU A 44 -9.51 3.79 -3.85
N TYR A 45 -8.65 4.26 -2.95
CA TYR A 45 -8.99 5.00 -1.76
C TYR A 45 -8.29 6.36 -1.81
N LEU A 46 -9.04 7.43 -1.58
CA LEU A 46 -8.46 8.75 -1.33
C LEU A 46 -7.72 8.71 0.01
N ASP A 47 -6.41 8.91 -0.02
CA ASP A 47 -5.56 8.87 1.16
C ASP A 47 -5.64 10.19 1.92
N LEU A 48 -6.41 10.20 3.01
CA LEU A 48 -6.48 11.29 3.99
C LEU A 48 -5.69 10.97 5.27
N PHE A 49 -4.88 9.92 5.22
CA PHE A 49 -4.09 9.43 6.34
C PHE A 49 -2.59 9.75 6.15
N SER A 50 -2.10 9.66 4.91
CA SER A 50 -0.73 9.98 4.50
C SER A 50 0.32 9.32 5.40
N MET A 51 0.06 8.08 5.80
CA MET A 51 0.91 7.32 6.74
C MET A 51 1.17 8.09 8.04
N PHE A 52 0.11 8.52 8.73
CA PHE A 52 0.19 9.42 9.88
C PHE A 52 0.90 10.75 9.54
N ALA A 53 0.55 11.33 8.39
CA ALA A 53 1.19 12.53 7.83
C ALA A 53 2.71 12.44 7.61
N SER A 54 3.31 11.25 7.66
CA SER A 54 4.74 11.04 7.39
C SER A 54 5.08 11.00 5.90
N MET A 55 4.07 10.92 5.02
CA MET A 55 4.23 10.87 3.57
C MET A 55 3.77 12.20 2.91
N PRO A 56 4.63 13.22 2.83
CA PRO A 56 4.24 14.57 2.39
C PRO A 56 4.00 14.69 0.87
N VAL A 57 4.57 13.78 0.06
CA VAL A 57 4.54 13.84 -1.41
C VAL A 57 3.67 12.76 -2.05
N GLY A 58 2.94 11.98 -1.23
CA GLY A 58 2.09 10.88 -1.70
C GLY A 58 2.87 9.69 -2.27
N TYR A 59 2.14 8.79 -2.93
CA TYR A 59 2.70 7.59 -3.56
C TYR A 59 3.28 7.91 -4.93
N ASN A 60 4.42 7.26 -5.25
CA ASN A 60 4.98 7.23 -6.61
C ASN A 60 5.11 8.60 -7.28
N HIS A 61 5.60 9.60 -6.52
CA HIS A 61 5.76 10.96 -7.03
C HIS A 61 6.66 10.98 -8.28
N PRO A 62 6.21 11.54 -9.44
CA PRO A 62 6.92 11.44 -10.72
C PRO A 62 8.38 11.89 -10.63
N TYR A 63 8.61 13.08 -10.05
CA TYR A 63 9.96 13.62 -9.88
C TYR A 63 10.90 12.67 -9.10
N ILE A 64 10.40 11.91 -8.12
CA ILE A 64 11.25 11.00 -7.33
C ILE A 64 11.55 9.74 -8.13
N LEU A 65 10.56 9.22 -8.86
CA LEU A 65 10.74 8.02 -9.68
C LEU A 65 11.70 8.24 -10.85
N ASP A 66 11.72 9.45 -11.42
CA ASP A 66 12.63 9.83 -12.51
C ASP A 66 14.10 9.93 -12.07
N GLN A 67 14.39 9.91 -10.76
CA GLN A 67 15.74 9.96 -10.19
C GLN A 67 16.29 8.57 -9.80
N LYS A 68 15.62 7.49 -10.22
CA LYS A 68 16.04 6.11 -9.96
C LYS A 68 17.21 5.66 -10.83
#